data_AF-A0A0R3TIU2-F1
#
_entry.id   AF-A0A0R3TIU2-F1
#
_cell.length_a   1.000
_cell.length_b   1.000
_cell.length_c   1.000
_cell.angle_alpha   90.00
_cell.angle_beta   90.00
_cell.angle_gamma   90.00
#
_symmetry.space_group_name_H-M   'P 1'
#
loop_
_entity.id
_entity.type
_entity.pdbx_description
1 polymer ?
#
loop_
_entity_poly.entity_id
_entity_poly.type
_entity_poly.pdbx_seq_one_letter_code
_entity_poly.pdbx_strand_id
1 'polypeptide(L)'
;MFSEYCSEPFTAEQVEIVSWDGSHTFYPRLQQRTMMVSVDYLNSVAGTNCSGEQITELLTQMSLTSSIADTGVTISPDKAFGTGCALSVCVPPTRHDVLHACDIAEDLAIAYGYNNIEEKLPTTFTMAEEEPLNRLTDMVRNEIALCGFTEALTFSL
;
A
#
# COMPACT_ATOMS: atom_id res chain seq x y z
N MET A 1 0.76 18.45 -13.71
CA MET A 1 0.08 19.44 -12.84
C MET A 1 -0.15 20.75 -13.60
N PHE A 2 0.87 21.50 -14.01
CA PHE A 2 0.63 22.78 -14.73
C PHE A 2 0.19 22.68 -16.19
N SER A 3 0.23 21.49 -16.80
CA SER A 3 -0.16 21.28 -18.21
C SER A 3 -1.65 21.52 -18.48
N GLU A 4 -2.49 21.63 -17.44
CA GLU A 4 -3.90 22.02 -17.60
C GLU A 4 -4.09 23.48 -18.04
N TYR A 5 -3.09 24.35 -17.79
CA TYR A 5 -3.13 25.77 -18.13
C TYR A 5 -2.47 26.10 -19.47
N CYS A 6 -2.05 25.08 -20.23
CA CYS A 6 -1.50 25.25 -21.57
C CYS A 6 -2.62 25.60 -22.58
N SER A 7 -2.24 26.20 -23.72
CA SER A 7 -3.18 26.48 -24.81
C SER A 7 -3.85 25.20 -25.33
N GLU A 8 -3.08 24.11 -25.39
CA GLU A 8 -3.59 22.75 -25.55
C GLU A 8 -3.52 22.04 -24.19
N PRO A 9 -4.65 21.76 -23.54
CA PRO A 9 -4.65 21.18 -22.19
C PRO A 9 -4.06 19.76 -22.15
N PHE A 10 -3.36 19.45 -21.06
CA PHE A 10 -2.76 18.14 -20.76
C PHE A 10 -1.73 17.65 -21.79
N THR A 11 -1.17 18.54 -22.60
CA THR A 11 -0.05 18.23 -23.48
C THR A 11 1.28 18.63 -22.82
N ALA A 12 2.36 17.94 -23.21
CA ALA A 12 3.71 18.27 -22.80
C ALA A 12 4.63 18.08 -24.02
N GLU A 13 5.35 19.13 -24.39
CA GLU A 13 6.34 19.06 -25.47
C GLU A 13 7.57 18.27 -25.00
N GLN A 14 8.02 17.32 -25.81
CA GLN A 14 9.21 16.53 -25.50
C GLN A 14 10.47 17.29 -25.94
N VAL A 15 11.48 17.27 -25.07
CA VAL A 15 12.80 17.86 -25.29
C VAL A 15 13.83 16.74 -25.39
N GLU A 16 14.72 16.87 -26.36
CA GLU A 16 15.88 16.01 -26.53
C GLU A 16 17.02 16.46 -25.59
N ILE A 17 17.52 15.53 -24.78
CA ILE A 17 18.66 15.74 -23.89
C ILE A 17 19.84 14.94 -24.44
N VAL A 18 20.93 15.66 -24.71
CA VAL A 18 22.23 15.09 -25.09
C VAL A 18 23.11 15.02 -23.85
N SER A 19 23.45 13.80 -23.44
CA SER A 19 24.27 13.53 -22.26
C SER A 19 25.77 13.66 -22.55
N TRP A 20 26.60 13.71 -21.51
CA TRP A 20 28.06 13.86 -21.63
C TRP A 20 28.74 12.71 -22.39
N ASP A 21 28.12 11.54 -22.41
CA ASP A 21 28.56 10.33 -23.10
C ASP A 21 28.14 10.31 -24.59
N GLY A 22 27.44 11.35 -25.05
CA GLY A 22 26.87 11.42 -26.40
C GLY A 22 25.57 10.64 -26.57
N SER A 23 24.96 10.13 -25.50
CA SER A 23 23.64 9.49 -25.58
C SER A 23 22.52 10.52 -25.71
N HIS A 24 21.53 10.20 -26.54
CA HIS A 24 20.36 11.04 -26.82
C HIS A 24 19.12 10.45 -26.18
N THR A 25 18.41 11.25 -25.39
CA THR A 25 17.21 10.79 -24.68
C THR A 25 16.11 11.85 -24.68
N PHE A 26 14.87 11.44 -24.93
CA PHE A 26 13.71 12.34 -24.90
C PHE A 26 13.04 12.33 -23.52
N TYR A 27 12.65 13.53 -23.06
CA TYR A 27 11.93 13.76 -21.81
C TYR A 27 10.82 14.82 -21.99
N PRO A 28 9.73 14.79 -21.20
CA PRO A 28 9.46 13.85 -20.13
C PRO A 28 8.96 12.48 -20.65
N ARG A 29 9.35 11.40 -19.96
CA ARG A 29 8.85 10.04 -20.22
C ARG A 29 7.61 9.78 -19.36
N LEU A 30 6.43 10.05 -19.92
CA LEU A 30 5.15 9.87 -19.24
C LEU A 30 4.54 8.49 -19.53
N GLN A 31 5.33 7.43 -19.32
CA GLN A 31 4.88 6.06 -19.53
C GLN A 31 3.95 5.61 -18.41
N GLN A 32 2.83 4.97 -18.77
CA GLN A 32 1.96 4.31 -17.82
C GLN A 32 2.45 2.88 -17.56
N ARG A 33 2.37 2.42 -16.31
CA ARG A 33 2.77 1.08 -15.92
C ARG A 33 1.53 0.23 -15.70
N THR A 34 1.51 -0.99 -16.22
CA THR A 34 0.38 -1.90 -16.01
C THR A 34 0.78 -2.99 -15.02
N MET A 35 -0.07 -3.21 -14.02
CA MET A 35 0.09 -4.24 -12.99
C MET A 35 -1.10 -5.19 -13.02
N MET A 36 -0.84 -6.49 -12.92
CA MET A 36 -1.88 -7.50 -12.83
C MET A 36 -2.05 -7.92 -11.37
N VAL A 37 -3.28 -7.83 -10.86
CA VAL A 37 -3.60 -8.17 -9.46
C VAL A 37 -4.87 -9.01 -9.40
N SER A 38 -4.94 -9.99 -8.48
CA SER A 38 -6.16 -10.77 -8.28
C SER A 38 -7.15 -10.06 -7.35
N VAL A 39 -8.45 -10.22 -7.62
CA VAL A 39 -9.52 -9.72 -6.74
C VAL A 39 -9.45 -10.33 -5.35
N ASP A 40 -9.13 -11.63 -5.25
CA ASP A 40 -9.02 -12.34 -3.98
C ASP A 40 -7.90 -11.76 -3.09
N TYR A 41 -6.76 -11.42 -3.70
CA TYR A 41 -5.65 -10.79 -2.98
C TYR A 41 -6.07 -9.42 -2.44
N LEU A 42 -6.71 -8.58 -3.26
CA LEU A 42 -7.15 -7.26 -2.83
C LEU A 42 -8.16 -7.33 -1.67
N ASN A 43 -9.16 -8.21 -1.77
CA ASN A 43 -10.17 -8.39 -0.73
C ASN A 43 -9.57 -8.96 0.57
N SER A 44 -8.64 -9.92 0.46
CA SER A 44 -7.99 -10.50 1.64
C SER A 44 -7.09 -9.51 2.38
N VAL A 45 -6.38 -8.62 1.67
CA VAL A 45 -5.53 -7.61 2.27
C VAL A 45 -6.35 -6.45 2.83
N ALA A 46 -7.35 -5.97 2.07
CA ALA A 46 -8.20 -4.86 2.48
C ALA A 46 -9.25 -5.25 3.53
N GLY A 47 -9.54 -6.55 3.69
CA GLY A 47 -10.59 -7.03 4.60
C GLY A 47 -12.01 -6.78 4.06
N THR A 48 -12.17 -6.59 2.76
CA THR A 48 -13.43 -6.30 2.07
C THR A 48 -13.99 -7.53 1.37
N ASN A 49 -15.25 -7.46 0.93
CA ASN A 49 -15.88 -8.51 0.12
C ASN A 49 -16.54 -7.91 -1.13
N CYS A 50 -15.78 -7.07 -1.85
CA CYS A 50 -16.25 -6.34 -3.03
C CYS A 50 -16.12 -7.20 -4.30
N SER A 51 -17.04 -7.00 -5.25
CA SER A 51 -16.92 -7.59 -6.57
C SER A 51 -15.81 -6.93 -7.39
N GLY A 52 -15.30 -7.59 -8.43
CA GLY A 52 -14.29 -7.01 -9.32
C GLY A 52 -14.73 -5.68 -9.93
N GLU A 53 -16.01 -5.54 -10.31
CA GLU A 53 -16.59 -4.29 -10.83
C GLU A 53 -16.54 -3.16 -9.79
N GLN A 54 -16.98 -3.43 -8.56
CA GLN A 54 -16.91 -2.44 -7.47
C GLN A 54 -15.47 -2.01 -7.18
N ILE A 55 -14.53 -2.96 -7.20
CA ILE A 55 -13.10 -2.67 -7.04
C ILE A 55 -12.62 -1.76 -8.16
N THR A 56 -13.03 -2.00 -9.42
CA THR A 56 -12.62 -1.11 -10.52
C THR A 56 -13.15 0.31 -10.38
N GLU A 57 -14.38 0.47 -9.89
CA GLU A 57 -14.96 1.79 -9.62
C GLU A 57 -14.21 2.52 -8.50
N LEU A 58 -13.90 1.83 -7.40
CA LEU A 58 -13.17 2.38 -6.26
C LEU A 58 -11.73 2.77 -6.63
N LEU A 59 -11.02 1.91 -7.36
CA LEU A 59 -9.66 2.21 -7.84
C LEU A 59 -9.65 3.40 -8.81
N THR A 60 -10.70 3.53 -9.63
CA THR A 60 -10.84 4.69 -10.53
C THR A 60 -10.99 6.00 -9.76
N GLN A 61 -11.67 6.00 -8.60
CA GLN A 61 -11.73 7.18 -7.72
C GLN A 61 -10.34 7.58 -7.19
N MET A 62 -9.44 6.61 -7.03
CA MET A 62 -8.04 6.83 -6.62
C MET A 62 -7.10 7.13 -7.80
N SER A 63 -7.65 7.49 -8.96
CA SER A 63 -6.88 7.75 -10.19
C SER A 63 -6.11 6.54 -10.72
N LEU A 64 -6.51 5.33 -10.37
CA LEU A 64 -5.97 4.08 -10.91
C LEU A 64 -6.99 3.48 -11.88
N THR A 65 -6.76 3.67 -13.18
CA THR A 65 -7.64 3.09 -14.20
C THR A 65 -7.47 1.57 -14.19
N SER A 66 -8.55 0.83 -13.97
CA SER A 66 -8.51 -0.62 -13.92
C SER A 66 -9.56 -1.24 -14.82
N SER A 67 -9.24 -2.40 -15.38
CA SER A 67 -10.13 -3.19 -16.23
C SER A 67 -10.07 -4.64 -15.83
N ILE A 68 -11.21 -5.32 -15.88
CA ILE A 68 -11.28 -6.77 -15.71
C ILE A 68 -10.50 -7.42 -16.85
N ALA A 69 -9.53 -8.28 -16.51
CA ALA A 69 -8.75 -9.01 -17.50
C ALA A 69 -9.45 -10.33 -17.86
N ASP A 70 -9.35 -10.71 -19.13
CA ASP A 70 -9.93 -11.96 -19.63
C ASP A 70 -9.32 -13.19 -18.92
N THR A 71 -10.17 -14.20 -18.72
CA THR A 71 -9.90 -15.49 -18.07
C THR A 71 -8.86 -16.30 -18.84
N GLY A 72 -7.58 -15.96 -18.66
CA GLY A 72 -6.46 -16.68 -19.28
C GLY A 72 -5.07 -16.11 -19.01
N VAL A 73 -4.96 -14.94 -18.37
CA VAL A 73 -3.66 -14.35 -18.07
C VAL A 73 -3.02 -15.07 -16.87
N THR A 74 -1.93 -15.79 -17.13
CA THR A 74 -1.12 -16.44 -16.10
C THR A 74 -0.51 -15.37 -15.20
N ILE A 75 -1.09 -15.18 -14.01
CA ILE A 75 -0.49 -14.38 -12.95
C ILE A 75 0.81 -15.08 -12.58
N SER A 76 1.93 -14.35 -12.59
CA SER A 76 3.25 -14.88 -12.22
C SER A 76 3.17 -15.61 -10.87
N PRO A 77 3.77 -16.81 -10.77
CA PRO A 77 3.45 -17.83 -9.76
C PRO A 77 3.83 -17.46 -8.32
N ASP A 78 4.49 -16.33 -8.11
CA ASP A 78 5.10 -15.99 -6.82
C ASP A 78 4.11 -15.33 -5.84
N LYS A 79 2.91 -14.92 -6.31
CA LYS A 79 1.90 -14.18 -5.50
C LYS A 79 0.44 -14.53 -5.83
N ALA A 80 0.19 -15.65 -6.49
CA ALA A 80 -1.17 -16.09 -6.83
C ALA A 80 -1.77 -16.93 -5.69
N PHE A 81 -2.29 -16.27 -4.65
CA PHE A 81 -3.29 -16.92 -3.81
C PHE A 81 -4.66 -16.67 -4.46
N GLY A 82 -5.17 -17.66 -5.20
CA GLY A 82 -6.54 -17.67 -5.72
C GLY A 82 -6.64 -17.92 -7.23
N THR A 83 -7.53 -18.86 -7.60
CA THR A 83 -8.01 -19.11 -8.97
C THR A 83 -9.07 -18.06 -9.36
N GLY A 84 -8.77 -16.79 -9.10
CA GLY A 84 -9.73 -15.69 -9.13
C GLY A 84 -9.68 -14.86 -10.41
N CYS A 85 -10.68 -13.99 -10.56
CA CYS A 85 -10.72 -12.94 -11.59
C CYS A 85 -9.51 -12.00 -11.41
N ALA A 86 -8.76 -11.77 -12.50
CA ALA A 86 -7.61 -10.87 -12.52
C ALA A 86 -8.04 -9.47 -12.98
N LEU A 87 -7.48 -8.44 -12.33
CA LEU A 87 -7.62 -7.04 -12.70
C LEU A 87 -6.31 -6.55 -13.31
N SER A 88 -6.42 -5.88 -14.44
CA SER A 88 -5.34 -5.10 -15.04
C SER A 88 -5.47 -3.66 -14.55
N VAL A 89 -4.49 -3.19 -13.79
CA VAL A 89 -4.45 -1.86 -13.19
C VAL A 89 -3.38 -1.03 -13.88
N CYS A 90 -3.79 0.08 -14.48
CA CYS A 90 -2.93 1.05 -15.13
C CYS A 90 -2.56 2.16 -14.14
N VAL A 91 -1.29 2.19 -13.77
CA VAL A 91 -0.70 3.17 -12.87
C VAL A 91 -0.22 4.37 -13.69
N PRO A 92 -0.82 5.56 -13.51
CA PRO A 92 -0.40 6.75 -14.22
C PRO A 92 0.97 7.25 -13.72
N PRO A 93 1.71 8.02 -14.54
CA PRO A 93 3.00 8.59 -14.14
C PRO A 93 2.91 9.57 -12.96
N THR A 94 1.71 10.01 -12.60
CA THR A 94 1.46 10.83 -11.40
C THR A 94 1.57 10.03 -10.10
N ARG A 95 1.30 8.71 -10.13
CA ARG A 95 1.34 7.77 -8.99
C ARG A 95 2.63 6.96 -9.02
N HIS A 96 3.75 7.62 -8.70
CA HIS A 96 5.07 6.99 -8.66
C HIS A 96 5.30 6.14 -7.40
N ASP A 97 4.51 6.37 -6.37
CA ASP A 97 4.52 5.66 -5.10
C ASP A 97 3.93 4.24 -5.19
N VAL A 98 3.08 3.97 -6.19
CA VAL A 98 2.59 2.61 -6.46
C VAL A 98 3.71 1.78 -7.09
N LEU A 99 4.25 0.84 -6.33
CA LEU A 99 5.36 -0.05 -6.69
C LEU A 99 4.97 -1.53 -6.59
N HIS A 100 3.97 -1.85 -5.78
CA HIS A 100 3.58 -3.20 -5.45
C HIS A 100 2.04 -3.37 -5.39
N ALA A 101 1.56 -4.61 -5.46
CA ALA A 101 0.13 -4.92 -5.39
C ALA A 101 -0.52 -4.51 -4.04
N CYS A 102 0.27 -4.38 -2.98
CA CYS A 102 -0.23 -3.90 -1.68
C CYS A 102 -0.62 -2.43 -1.72
N ASP A 103 0.04 -1.61 -2.55
CA ASP A 103 -0.28 -0.18 -2.69
C ASP A 103 -1.63 -0.01 -3.41
N ILE A 104 -1.98 -0.95 -4.28
CA ILE A 104 -3.31 -1.03 -4.91
C ILE A 104 -4.36 -1.46 -3.87
N ALA A 105 -4.02 -2.38 -2.96
CA ALA A 105 -4.91 -2.77 -1.87
C ALA A 105 -5.12 -1.63 -0.86
N GLU A 106 -4.09 -0.83 -0.60
CA GLU A 106 -4.17 0.40 0.20
C GLU A 106 -5.15 1.40 -0.42
N ASP A 107 -4.99 1.72 -1.71
CA ASP A 107 -5.88 2.64 -2.43
C ASP A 107 -7.32 2.13 -2.45
N LEU A 108 -7.53 0.82 -2.63
CA LEU A 108 -8.85 0.20 -2.51
C LEU A 108 -9.46 0.44 -1.13
N ALA A 109 -8.70 0.21 -0.06
CA ALA A 109 -9.20 0.37 1.31
C ALA A 109 -9.48 1.84 1.64
N ILE A 110 -8.70 2.79 1.11
CA ILE A 110 -8.95 4.22 1.24
C ILE A 110 -10.25 4.61 0.52
N ALA A 111 -10.43 4.19 -0.74
CA ALA A 111 -11.63 4.49 -1.52
C ALA A 111 -12.89 3.84 -0.92
N TYR A 112 -12.76 2.62 -0.39
CA TYR A 112 -13.83 1.95 0.33
C TYR A 112 -14.19 2.67 1.64
N GLY A 113 -13.19 3.31 2.26
CA GLY A 113 -13.31 4.03 3.52
C GLY A 113 -13.08 3.11 4.72
N TYR A 114 -12.04 3.39 5.51
CA TYR A 114 -11.65 2.54 6.64
C TYR A 114 -12.76 2.30 7.66
N ASN A 115 -13.65 3.28 7.87
CA ASN A 115 -14.78 3.15 8.80
C ASN A 115 -15.85 2.16 8.34
N ASN A 116 -15.84 1.76 7.06
CA ASN A 116 -16.77 0.79 6.51
C ASN A 116 -16.25 -0.64 6.61
N ILE A 117 -14.97 -0.83 6.98
CA ILE A 117 -14.35 -2.14 7.12
C ILE A 117 -14.76 -2.73 8.47
N GLU A 118 -15.27 -3.96 8.46
CA GLU A 118 -15.71 -4.65 9.68
C GLU A 118 -14.50 -5.04 10.55
N GLU A 119 -14.43 -4.49 11.76
CA GLU A 119 -13.40 -4.85 12.73
C GLU A 119 -13.57 -6.32 13.18
N LYS A 120 -12.50 -7.10 13.05
CA LYS A 120 -12.48 -8.52 13.44
C LYS A 120 -11.30 -8.79 14.36
N LEU A 121 -11.57 -9.53 15.43
CA LEU A 121 -10.50 -10.06 16.28
C LEU A 121 -9.81 -11.24 15.56
N PRO A 122 -8.47 -11.30 15.57
CA PRO A 122 -7.76 -12.44 15.02
C PRO A 122 -8.09 -13.70 15.83
N THR A 123 -8.34 -14.82 15.14
CA THR A 123 -8.72 -16.10 15.76
C THR A 123 -7.52 -16.91 16.25
N THR A 124 -6.32 -16.34 16.20
CA THR A 124 -5.07 -16.99 16.61
C THR A 124 -4.92 -16.96 18.13
N PHE A 125 -4.83 -18.14 18.76
CA PHE A 125 -4.51 -18.27 20.17
C PHE A 125 -3.02 -18.01 20.42
N THR A 126 -2.71 -17.18 21.41
CA THR A 126 -1.33 -16.90 21.84
C THR A 126 -1.27 -16.98 23.37
N MET A 127 -0.17 -17.52 23.90
CA MET A 127 0.13 -17.46 25.33
C MET A 127 1.14 -16.34 25.55
N ALA A 128 0.77 -15.37 26.37
CA ALA A 128 1.67 -14.29 26.75
C ALA A 128 2.59 -14.74 27.90
N GLU A 129 3.87 -14.39 27.81
CA GLU A 129 4.84 -14.54 28.89
C GLU A 129 5.57 -13.22 29.12
N GLU A 130 5.90 -12.94 30.38
CA GLU A 130 6.67 -11.77 30.75
C GLU A 130 8.17 -12.01 30.49
N GLU A 131 8.86 -11.01 29.96
CA GLU A 131 10.32 -11.05 29.89
C GLU A 131 10.89 -11.07 31.33
N PRO A 132 11.72 -12.05 31.71
CA PRO A 132 12.18 -12.22 33.10
C PRO A 132 12.85 -10.99 33.70
N LEU A 133 13.56 -10.20 32.88
CA LEU A 133 14.19 -8.96 33.31
C LEU A 133 13.17 -7.90 33.71
N ASN A 134 12.09 -7.74 32.93
CA ASN A 134 11.02 -6.79 33.24
C ASN A 134 10.29 -7.21 34.50
N ARG A 135 9.96 -8.50 34.63
CA ARG A 135 9.34 -9.06 35.84
C ARG A 135 10.17 -8.77 37.09
N LEU A 136 11.49 -8.98 37.03
CA LEU A 136 12.39 -8.66 38.14
C LEU A 136 12.40 -7.16 38.43
N THR A 137 12.48 -6.33 37.39
CA THR A 137 12.53 -4.87 37.54
C THR A 137 11.24 -4.33 38.19
N ASP A 138 10.08 -4.86 37.79
CA ASP A 138 8.78 -4.52 38.40
C ASP A 138 8.72 -4.92 39.87
N MET A 139 9.23 -6.11 40.21
CA MET A 139 9.34 -6.54 41.62
C MET A 139 10.24 -5.60 42.42
N VAL A 140 11.41 -5.23 41.89
CA VAL A 140 12.36 -4.33 42.56
C VAL A 140 11.77 -2.92 42.74
N ARG A 141 11.07 -2.38 41.73
CA ARG A 141 10.39 -1.07 41.86
C ARG A 141 9.39 -1.06 43.00
N ASN A 142 8.58 -2.10 43.13
CA ASN A 142 7.60 -2.22 44.21
C ASN A 142 8.27 -2.22 45.58
N GLU A 143 9.34 -2.99 45.77
CA GLU A 143 10.08 -3.03 47.04
C GLU A 143 10.72 -1.67 47.38
N ILE A 144 11.32 -1.00 46.40
CA ILE A 144 11.93 0.34 46.58
C ILE A 144 10.87 1.37 46.97
N ALA A 145 9.69 1.33 46.35
CA ALA A 145 8.58 2.20 46.69
C ALA A 145 8.07 1.95 48.13
N LEU A 146 7.98 0.70 48.57
CA LEU A 146 7.61 0.33 49.95
C LEU A 146 8.65 0.80 50.97
N CYS A 147 9.92 0.92 50.59
CA CYS A 147 10.96 1.53 51.41
C CYS A 147 10.88 3.08 51.48
N GLY A 148 9.87 3.71 50.88
CA GLY A 148 9.63 5.15 50.94
C GLY A 148 10.39 5.97 49.90
N PHE A 149 11.02 5.32 48.92
CA PHE A 149 11.65 6.02 47.80
C PHE A 149 10.63 6.34 46.72
N THR A 150 10.83 7.45 46.02
CA THR A 150 10.01 7.85 44.86
C THR A 150 10.81 7.62 43.59
N GLU A 151 10.24 6.87 42.65
CA GLU A 151 10.85 6.62 41.35
C GLU A 151 10.96 7.92 40.53
N ALA A 152 12.04 8.04 39.76
CA ALA A 152 12.28 9.15 38.84
C ALA A 152 12.73 8.61 37.48
N LEU A 153 12.41 9.34 36.41
CA LEU A 153 12.78 8.98 35.03
C LEU A 153 13.86 9.96 34.55
N THR A 154 15.12 9.52 34.59
CA THR A 154 16.27 10.33 34.16
C THR A 154 16.48 10.26 32.65
N PHE A 155 17.17 11.26 32.11
CA PHE A 155 17.63 11.21 30.73
C PHE A 155 18.62 10.05 30.53
N SER A 156 18.51 9.38 29.38
CA SER A 156 19.44 8.33 28.95
C SER A 156 20.67 8.86 28.20
N LEU A 157 20.71 10.18 27.95
CA LEU A 157 21.74 10.91 27.19
C LEU A 157 22.54 11.83 28.10
#